data_AF-A0A8S9EB14-F1
#
_entry.id   AF-A0A8S9EB14-F1
#
_cell.length_a   1.000
_cell.length_b   1.000
_cell.length_c   1.000
_cell.angle_alpha   90.00
_cell.angle_beta   90.00
_cell.angle_gamma   90.00
#
_symmetry.space_group_name_H-M   'P 1'
#
loop_
_entity.id
_entity.type
_entity.pdbx_description
1 polymer ?
#
loop_
_entity_poly.entity_id
_entity_poly.type
_entity_poly.pdbx_seq_one_letter_code
_entity_poly.pdbx_strand_id
1 'polypeptide(L)'
;ASDIERFLAAFYNQRDAVVEAARKLLSDERAPRRQKLLADLIHNLNENTLAEDKEDDKKWFEGLQSRFKNKSSYMRYSCESRIRSYMKEVSSFISNVHPTARDAYKRIIDLMSDKLKSVKYNGCYFDRREEEAVRLCTMEGWFSCQGPFDRDDCPCKHSINPYSNRESRILFSTWNLDHIIEKKRAVVPELAEAVKTRDGREVNWEYFYQLLFTVDNLKLVHIACHKKTNHNLSCDKTKIYRKRKQNHKIS
;
A
#
# COMPACT_ATOMS: atom_id res chain seq x y z
N ALA A 1 28.50 -12.51 23.35
CA ALA A 1 27.61 -11.56 22.67
C ALA A 1 28.41 -10.34 22.26
N SER A 2 28.38 -9.97 20.99
CA SER A 2 28.99 -8.74 20.49
C SER A 2 28.39 -7.51 21.18
N ASP A 3 29.07 -6.36 21.16
CA ASP A 3 28.54 -5.12 21.78
C ASP A 3 27.18 -4.72 21.16
N ILE A 4 26.99 -4.99 19.87
CA ILE A 4 25.71 -4.75 19.19
C ILE A 4 24.60 -5.70 19.67
N GLU A 5 24.90 -6.98 19.95
CA GLU A 5 23.92 -7.92 20.50
C GLU A 5 23.49 -7.51 21.91
N ARG A 6 24.43 -7.05 22.76
CA ARG A 6 24.11 -6.54 24.09
C ARG A 6 23.21 -5.31 24.03
N PHE A 7 23.52 -4.40 23.11
CA PHE A 7 22.72 -3.20 22.86
C PHE A 7 21.30 -3.54 22.41
N LEU A 8 21.16 -4.44 21.44
CA LEU A 8 19.84 -4.91 20.97
C LEU A 8 19.07 -5.65 22.07
N ALA A 9 19.74 -6.47 22.89
CA ALA A 9 19.10 -7.16 24.01
C ALA A 9 18.54 -6.19 25.07
N ALA A 10 19.25 -5.08 25.33
CA ALA A 10 18.80 -4.05 26.26
C ALA A 10 17.47 -3.40 25.81
N PHE A 11 17.22 -3.32 24.50
CA PHE A 11 15.96 -2.78 23.97
C PHE A 11 14.74 -3.62 24.29
N TYR A 12 14.90 -4.94 24.38
CA TYR A 12 13.80 -5.84 24.71
C TYR A 12 13.59 -5.94 26.22
N ASN A 13 14.68 -5.98 26.99
CA ASN A 13 14.61 -6.30 28.43
C ASN A 13 14.50 -5.08 29.35
N GLN A 14 14.92 -3.90 28.89
CA GLN A 14 15.03 -2.69 29.72
C GLN A 14 14.51 -1.43 29.01
N ARG A 15 13.52 -1.63 28.13
CA ARG A 15 13.00 -0.60 27.22
C ARG A 15 12.72 0.74 27.88
N ASP A 16 11.93 0.76 28.96
CA ASP A 16 11.53 2.02 29.62
C ASP A 16 12.71 2.75 30.27
N ALA A 17 13.62 2.01 30.91
CA ALA A 17 14.83 2.57 31.50
C ALA A 17 15.76 3.18 30.43
N VAL A 18 15.88 2.53 29.27
CA VAL A 18 16.65 3.06 28.13
C VAL A 18 16.00 4.34 27.58
N VAL A 19 14.67 4.37 27.45
CA VAL A 19 13.94 5.57 26.99
C VAL A 19 14.12 6.74 27.96
N GLU A 20 14.02 6.49 29.27
CA GLU A 20 14.22 7.54 30.28
C GLU A 20 15.65 8.08 30.25
N ALA A 21 16.65 7.19 30.19
CA ALA A 21 18.05 7.57 30.08
C ALA A 21 18.33 8.38 28.79
N ALA A 22 17.78 7.95 27.65
CA ALA A 22 17.93 8.66 26.39
C ALA A 22 17.28 10.06 26.43
N ARG A 23 16.13 10.23 27.09
CA ARG A 23 15.49 11.54 27.30
C ARG A 23 16.33 12.48 28.16
N LYS A 24 16.93 11.97 29.25
CA LYS A 24 17.85 12.73 30.11
C LYS A 24 19.11 13.15 29.36
N LEU A 25 19.66 12.28 28.51
CA LEU A 25 20.81 12.64 27.68
C LEU A 25 20.44 13.68 26.62
N LEU A 26 19.23 13.58 26.04
CA LEU A 26 18.79 14.49 24.98
C LEU A 26 18.53 15.92 25.49
N SER A 27 18.16 16.13 26.76
CA SER A 27 17.82 17.46 27.28
C SER A 27 18.98 18.46 27.21
N ASP A 28 20.20 18.00 27.46
CA ASP A 28 21.40 18.85 27.52
C ASP A 28 22.34 18.65 26.33
N GLU A 29 22.03 17.70 25.44
CA GLU A 29 22.83 17.41 24.25
C GLU A 29 22.72 18.54 23.22
N ARG A 30 23.86 19.00 22.71
CA ARG A 30 23.93 20.08 21.70
C ARG A 30 24.41 19.62 20.34
N ALA A 31 25.08 18.46 20.24
CA ALA A 31 25.59 17.97 18.97
C ALA A 31 24.41 17.44 18.11
N PRO A 32 24.15 18.01 16.91
CA PRO A 32 22.95 17.67 16.13
C PRO A 32 22.86 16.18 15.78
N ARG A 33 23.99 15.54 15.47
CA ARG A 33 24.04 14.10 15.17
C ARG A 33 23.63 13.24 16.38
N ARG A 34 24.05 13.63 17.59
CA ARG A 34 23.72 12.91 18.83
C ARG A 34 22.27 13.15 19.21
N GLN A 35 21.77 14.38 19.06
CA GLN A 35 20.34 14.67 19.23
C GLN A 35 19.47 13.82 18.30
N LYS A 36 19.83 13.74 17.01
CA LYS A 36 19.09 12.92 16.04
C LYS A 36 19.07 11.44 16.42
N LEU A 37 20.23 10.88 16.78
CA LEU A 37 20.33 9.48 17.18
C LEU A 37 19.50 9.18 18.45
N LEU A 38 19.55 10.05 19.45
CA LEU A 38 18.76 9.90 20.68
C LEU A 38 17.26 10.07 20.40
N ALA A 39 16.87 11.03 19.58
CA ALA A 39 15.47 11.23 19.20
C ALA A 39 14.92 10.03 18.42
N ASP A 40 15.68 9.50 17.46
CA ASP A 40 15.31 8.31 16.70
C ASP A 40 15.22 7.08 17.61
N LEU A 41 16.14 6.94 18.56
CA LEU A 41 16.10 5.88 19.55
C LEU A 41 14.83 5.95 20.41
N ILE A 42 14.54 7.13 20.97
CA ILE A 42 13.33 7.36 21.77
C ILE A 42 12.09 7.09 20.94
N HIS A 43 12.04 7.55 19.69
CA HIS A 43 10.91 7.32 18.80
C HIS A 43 10.63 5.82 18.60
N ASN A 44 11.67 5.04 18.27
CA ASN A 44 11.54 3.60 18.02
C ASN A 44 11.19 2.81 19.30
N LEU A 45 11.70 3.25 20.46
CA LEU A 45 11.43 2.59 21.74
C LEU A 45 10.21 3.12 22.48
N ASN A 46 9.55 4.19 22.03
CA ASN A 46 8.37 4.75 22.70
C ASN A 46 7.10 4.45 21.88
N GLU A 47 6.89 3.16 21.58
CA GLU A 47 5.73 2.62 20.90
C GLU A 47 4.67 1.98 21.82
N ASN A 48 3.45 1.82 21.33
CA ASN A 48 2.39 1.07 21.99
C ASN A 48 1.68 0.16 20.97
N THR A 49 2.45 -0.73 20.34
CA THR A 49 1.99 -1.58 19.25
C THR A 49 0.87 -2.53 19.66
N LEU A 50 0.88 -3.03 20.91
CA LEU A 50 -0.13 -3.98 21.39
C LEU A 50 -1.51 -3.34 21.58
N ALA A 51 -1.58 -2.05 21.92
CA ALA A 51 -2.86 -1.35 22.02
C ALA A 51 -3.53 -1.25 20.64
N GLU A 52 -4.81 -1.61 20.59
CA GLU A 52 -5.61 -1.61 19.36
C GLU A 52 -6.72 -0.56 19.41
N ASP A 53 -7.38 -0.42 20.55
CA ASP A 53 -8.50 0.50 20.72
C ASP A 53 -8.06 1.90 21.14
N LYS A 54 -8.89 2.89 20.80
CA LYS A 54 -8.62 4.30 21.04
C LYS A 54 -8.52 4.64 22.52
N GLU A 55 -9.23 3.93 23.38
CA GLU A 55 -9.17 4.18 24.82
C GLU A 55 -7.80 3.80 25.41
N ASP A 56 -7.14 2.79 24.83
CA ASP A 56 -5.84 2.29 25.28
C ASP A 56 -4.65 3.07 24.71
N ASP A 57 -4.84 3.85 23.63
CA ASP A 57 -3.79 4.64 23.00
C ASP A 57 -4.30 5.92 22.33
N LYS A 58 -4.84 6.84 23.13
CA LYS A 58 -5.42 8.11 22.63
C LYS A 58 -4.44 8.93 21.78
N LYS A 59 -3.16 8.91 22.16
CA LYS A 59 -2.08 9.64 21.47
C LYS A 59 -1.91 9.19 20.03
N TRP A 60 -2.01 7.89 19.78
CA TRP A 60 -1.99 7.38 18.41
C TRP A 60 -3.09 8.03 17.58
N PHE A 61 -4.33 8.16 18.07
CA PHE A 61 -5.49 8.69 17.31
C PHE A 61 -5.55 10.21 17.16
N GLU A 62 -4.61 10.97 17.71
CA GLU A 62 -4.59 12.43 17.58
C GLU A 62 -4.58 12.88 16.11
N GLY A 63 -5.45 13.84 15.78
CA GLY A 63 -5.64 14.35 14.42
C GLY A 63 -6.56 13.51 13.52
N LEU A 64 -7.06 12.36 14.00
CA LEU A 64 -8.05 11.57 13.25
C LEU A 64 -9.49 11.97 13.58
N GLN A 65 -10.38 11.70 12.62
CA GLN A 65 -11.83 11.84 12.82
C GLN A 65 -12.33 10.92 13.95
N SER A 66 -13.35 11.39 14.69
CA SER A 66 -13.91 10.71 15.87
C SER A 66 -14.53 9.32 15.60
N ARG A 67 -14.83 9.02 14.33
CA ARG A 67 -15.39 7.73 13.88
C ARG A 67 -14.42 6.55 14.06
N PHE A 68 -13.11 6.79 14.06
CA PHE A 68 -12.14 5.71 14.19
C PHE A 68 -11.98 5.31 15.66
N LYS A 69 -12.35 4.06 15.96
CA LYS A 69 -12.33 3.49 17.32
C LYS A 69 -11.15 2.56 17.57
N ASN A 70 -10.61 1.95 16.53
CA ASN A 70 -9.43 1.08 16.61
C ASN A 70 -8.44 1.35 15.46
N LYS A 71 -7.16 1.03 15.69
CA LYS A 71 -6.06 1.35 14.78
C LYS A 71 -6.27 0.69 13.43
N SER A 72 -6.67 -0.58 13.44
CA SER A 72 -6.89 -1.39 12.25
C SER A 72 -8.04 -0.86 11.39
N SER A 73 -9.11 -0.30 11.98
CA SER A 73 -10.19 0.35 11.20
C SER A 73 -9.70 1.57 10.43
N TYR A 74 -8.79 2.36 11.02
CA TYR A 74 -8.15 3.48 10.33
C TYR A 74 -7.19 2.98 9.24
N MET A 75 -6.38 1.95 9.52
CA MET A 75 -5.44 1.39 8.56
C MET A 75 -6.17 0.78 7.35
N ARG A 76 -7.27 0.06 7.59
CA ARG A 76 -8.18 -0.40 6.53
C ARG A 76 -8.68 0.77 5.69
N TYR A 77 -9.24 1.80 6.33
CA TYR A 77 -9.71 3.00 5.63
C TYR A 77 -8.61 3.70 4.82
N SER A 78 -7.38 3.75 5.34
CA SER A 78 -6.22 4.32 4.66
C SER A 78 -5.91 3.55 3.36
N CYS A 79 -5.94 2.22 3.40
CA CYS A 79 -5.79 1.40 2.20
C CYS A 79 -6.93 1.64 1.21
N GLU A 80 -8.19 1.55 1.67
CA GLU A 80 -9.36 1.77 0.83
C GLU A 80 -9.31 3.13 0.13
N SER A 81 -8.84 4.17 0.83
CA SER A 81 -8.73 5.52 0.27
C SER A 81 -7.74 5.58 -0.89
N ARG A 82 -6.62 4.83 -0.82
CA ARG A 82 -5.65 4.74 -1.93
C ARG A 82 -6.26 4.05 -3.14
N ILE A 83 -6.91 2.91 -2.94
CA ILE A 83 -7.55 2.15 -4.03
C ILE A 83 -8.71 2.94 -4.65
N ARG A 84 -9.52 3.64 -3.84
CA ARG A 84 -10.56 4.57 -4.33
C ARG A 84 -9.98 5.70 -5.17
N SER A 85 -8.82 6.24 -4.80
CA SER A 85 -8.12 7.24 -5.63
C SER A 85 -7.75 6.67 -6.99
N TYR A 86 -7.26 5.43 -7.05
CA TYR A 86 -6.94 4.78 -8.32
C TYR A 86 -8.19 4.64 -9.19
N MET A 87 -9.32 4.21 -8.61
CA MET A 87 -10.58 4.12 -9.33
C MET A 87 -11.05 5.49 -9.84
N LYS A 88 -10.95 6.54 -9.01
CA LYS A 88 -11.28 7.92 -9.41
C LYS A 88 -10.45 8.37 -10.62
N GLU A 89 -9.16 8.05 -10.63
CA GLU A 89 -8.28 8.38 -11.76
C GLU A 89 -8.64 7.61 -13.03
N VAL A 90 -8.93 6.31 -12.94
CA VAL A 90 -9.39 5.49 -14.07
C VAL A 90 -10.69 6.03 -14.65
N SER A 91 -11.64 6.40 -13.78
CA SER A 91 -12.91 7.02 -14.18
C SER A 91 -12.71 8.39 -14.83
N SER A 92 -11.80 9.21 -14.30
CA SER A 92 -11.51 10.54 -14.85
C SER A 92 -10.91 10.48 -16.26
N PHE A 93 -10.29 9.36 -16.64
CA PHE A 93 -9.71 9.18 -17.96
C PHE A 93 -10.76 9.08 -19.08
N ILE A 94 -12.04 8.90 -18.75
CA ILE A 94 -13.13 8.81 -19.75
C ILE A 94 -13.17 10.02 -20.72
N SER A 95 -12.71 11.19 -20.29
CA SER A 95 -12.61 12.39 -21.15
C SER A 95 -11.63 12.18 -22.32
N ASN A 96 -10.57 11.41 -22.10
CA ASN A 96 -9.55 11.09 -23.10
C ASN A 96 -9.91 9.86 -23.97
N VAL A 97 -10.99 9.16 -23.64
CA VAL A 97 -11.46 8.00 -24.42
C VAL A 97 -12.19 8.49 -25.66
N HIS A 98 -11.93 7.85 -26.80
CA HIS A 98 -12.58 8.14 -28.08
C HIS A 98 -14.11 8.10 -27.93
N PRO A 99 -14.87 9.08 -28.47
CA PRO A 99 -16.31 9.20 -28.22
C PRO A 99 -17.11 7.92 -28.44
N THR A 100 -16.82 7.18 -29.52
CA THR A 100 -17.51 5.91 -29.85
C THR A 100 -17.22 4.76 -28.89
N ALA A 101 -16.16 4.86 -28.08
CA ALA A 101 -15.75 3.84 -27.11
C ALA A 101 -16.18 4.17 -25.67
N ARG A 102 -16.67 5.39 -25.40
CA ARG A 102 -16.96 5.88 -24.03
C ARG A 102 -17.98 5.04 -23.29
N ASP A 103 -19.07 4.64 -23.93
CA ASP A 103 -20.12 3.84 -23.27
C ASP A 103 -19.61 2.45 -22.89
N ALA A 104 -18.81 1.83 -23.75
CA ALA A 104 -18.21 0.53 -23.47
C ALA A 104 -17.16 0.63 -22.35
N TYR A 105 -16.36 1.68 -22.35
CA TYR A 105 -15.40 1.97 -21.28
C TYR A 105 -16.11 2.22 -19.95
N LYS A 106 -17.20 2.98 -19.94
CA LYS A 106 -18.03 3.24 -18.75
C LYS A 106 -18.61 1.96 -18.16
N ARG A 107 -19.14 1.05 -19.00
CA ARG A 107 -19.62 -0.26 -18.53
C ARG A 107 -18.52 -1.07 -17.82
N ILE A 108 -17.30 -1.04 -18.33
CA ILE A 108 -16.15 -1.69 -17.69
C ILE A 108 -15.82 -1.03 -16.35
N ILE A 109 -15.83 0.31 -16.28
CA ILE A 109 -15.67 1.05 -15.03
C ILE A 109 -16.70 0.64 -13.99
N ASP A 110 -17.97 0.50 -14.39
CA ASP A 110 -19.05 0.10 -13.49
C ASP A 110 -18.82 -1.32 -12.93
N LEU A 111 -18.42 -2.27 -13.79
CA LEU A 111 -18.04 -3.63 -13.37
C LEU A 111 -16.86 -3.63 -12.36
N MET A 112 -15.82 -2.85 -12.64
CA MET A 112 -14.67 -2.72 -11.73
C MET A 112 -15.07 -2.08 -10.40
N SER A 113 -15.93 -1.06 -10.44
CA SER A 113 -16.46 -0.37 -9.26
C SER A 113 -17.26 -1.31 -8.37
N ASP A 114 -18.15 -2.10 -8.95
CA ASP A 114 -18.96 -3.06 -8.20
C ASP A 114 -18.11 -4.18 -7.61
N LYS A 115 -17.12 -4.67 -8.35
CA LYS A 115 -16.14 -5.61 -7.80
C LYS A 115 -15.31 -5.00 -6.67
N LEU A 116 -14.85 -3.75 -6.78
CA LEU A 116 -14.15 -3.08 -5.69
C LEU A 116 -15.02 -2.94 -4.43
N LYS A 117 -16.32 -2.61 -4.58
CA LYS A 117 -17.24 -2.54 -3.45
C LYS A 117 -17.40 -3.91 -2.78
N SER A 118 -17.53 -4.99 -3.55
CA SER A 118 -17.72 -6.34 -2.98
C SER A 118 -16.51 -6.82 -2.18
N VAL A 119 -15.30 -6.39 -2.54
CA VAL A 119 -14.06 -6.69 -1.79
C VAL A 119 -13.62 -5.56 -0.86
N LYS A 120 -14.51 -4.61 -0.55
CA LYS A 120 -14.24 -3.47 0.35
C LYS A 120 -12.95 -2.72 -0.01
N TYR A 121 -12.74 -2.45 -1.30
CA TYR A 121 -11.60 -1.72 -1.85
C TYR A 121 -10.24 -2.25 -1.39
N ASN A 122 -10.12 -3.56 -1.16
CA ASN A 122 -8.91 -4.23 -0.67
C ASN A 122 -8.34 -3.61 0.62
N GLY A 123 -9.22 -3.06 1.46
CA GLY A 123 -8.83 -2.47 2.74
C GLY A 123 -8.05 -3.45 3.63
N CYS A 124 -8.29 -4.75 3.46
CA CYS A 124 -7.63 -5.83 4.19
C CYS A 124 -6.10 -5.81 4.08
N TYR A 125 -5.53 -5.26 2.99
CA TYR A 125 -4.07 -5.20 2.80
C TYR A 125 -3.36 -4.52 3.98
N PHE A 126 -3.99 -3.55 4.64
CA PHE A 126 -3.39 -2.82 5.75
C PHE A 126 -3.96 -3.17 7.12
N ASP A 127 -4.88 -4.12 7.26
CA ASP A 127 -5.41 -4.52 8.57
C ASP A 127 -4.69 -5.77 9.10
N ARG A 128 -3.91 -5.60 10.17
CA ARG A 128 -3.14 -6.68 10.83
C ARG A 128 -3.99 -7.82 11.42
N ARG A 129 -5.30 -7.61 11.60
CA ARG A 129 -6.25 -8.61 12.11
C ARG A 129 -6.85 -9.48 11.02
N GLU A 130 -6.56 -9.21 9.75
CA GLU A 130 -6.96 -10.05 8.63
C GLU A 130 -6.03 -11.26 8.48
N GLU A 131 -6.48 -12.24 7.71
CA GLU A 131 -5.71 -13.45 7.42
C GLU A 131 -4.37 -13.13 6.75
N GLU A 132 -3.33 -13.91 7.08
CA GLU A 132 -1.97 -13.70 6.57
C GLU A 132 -1.91 -13.67 5.03
N ALA A 133 -2.72 -14.50 4.37
CA ALA A 133 -2.80 -14.59 2.92
C ALA A 133 -3.29 -13.30 2.24
N VAL A 134 -3.93 -12.39 2.98
CA VAL A 134 -4.51 -11.16 2.41
C VAL A 134 -3.87 -9.88 2.94
N ARG A 135 -3.26 -9.87 4.13
CA ARG A 135 -2.61 -8.66 4.68
C ARG A 135 -1.18 -8.50 4.19
N LEU A 136 -0.71 -7.26 4.10
CA LEU A 136 0.68 -6.91 3.72
C LEU A 136 1.61 -6.68 4.92
N CYS A 137 1.10 -6.82 6.13
CA CYS A 137 1.87 -6.69 7.36
C CYS A 137 1.86 -7.98 8.16
N THR A 138 2.75 -8.11 9.15
CA THR A 138 2.69 -9.17 10.18
C THR A 138 1.48 -8.98 11.10
N MET A 139 1.21 -9.94 11.99
CA MET A 139 0.09 -9.84 12.93
C MET A 139 0.28 -8.71 13.95
N GLU A 140 1.53 -8.31 14.20
CA GLU A 140 1.89 -7.15 15.01
C GLU A 140 1.77 -5.82 14.24
N GLY A 141 1.61 -5.88 12.91
CA GLY A 141 1.47 -4.71 12.05
C GLY A 141 2.76 -4.23 11.39
N TRP A 142 3.81 -5.06 11.31
CA TRP A 142 5.04 -4.70 10.58
C TRP A 142 4.87 -4.85 9.08
N PHE A 143 5.06 -3.76 8.34
CA PHE A 143 5.13 -3.76 6.88
C PHE A 143 6.59 -3.77 6.43
N SER A 144 6.87 -4.56 5.40
CA SER A 144 8.19 -4.62 4.76
C SER A 144 8.10 -4.05 3.35
N CYS A 145 9.08 -3.24 2.98
CA CYS A 145 9.17 -2.72 1.62
C CYS A 145 9.44 -3.88 0.66
N GLN A 146 8.66 -3.96 -0.41
CA GLN A 146 8.78 -4.98 -1.44
C GLN A 146 9.86 -4.64 -2.49
N GLY A 147 10.58 -3.53 -2.30
CA GLY A 147 11.61 -3.06 -3.24
C GLY A 147 11.03 -2.32 -4.46
N PRO A 148 11.87 -1.64 -5.25
CA PRO A 148 11.43 -0.94 -6.46
C PRO A 148 10.78 -1.91 -7.46
N PHE A 149 10.08 -1.37 -8.47
CA PHE A 149 9.35 -2.18 -9.47
C PHE A 149 10.24 -3.16 -10.24
N ASP A 150 11.54 -2.87 -10.36
CA ASP A 150 12.53 -3.61 -11.14
C ASP A 150 13.44 -4.53 -10.30
N ARG A 151 13.06 -4.81 -9.05
CA ARG A 151 13.77 -5.75 -8.16
C ARG A 151 12.79 -6.61 -7.39
N ASP A 152 13.23 -7.75 -6.91
CA ASP A 152 12.39 -8.64 -6.12
C ASP A 152 12.32 -8.23 -4.64
N ASP A 153 13.36 -7.56 -4.14
CA ASP A 153 13.50 -7.21 -2.73
C ASP A 153 13.96 -5.76 -2.50
N CYS A 154 13.78 -5.29 -1.25
CA CYS A 154 14.27 -3.99 -0.82
C CYS A 154 15.72 -4.10 -0.33
N PRO A 155 16.71 -3.50 -1.02
CA PRO A 155 18.12 -3.62 -0.65
C PRO A 155 18.42 -2.98 0.72
N CYS A 156 17.64 -1.97 1.12
CA CYS A 156 17.78 -1.30 2.41
C CYS A 156 16.95 -1.93 3.53
N LYS A 157 16.20 -3.00 3.24
CA LYS A 157 15.29 -3.67 4.19
C LYS A 157 14.39 -2.70 4.95
N HIS A 158 13.86 -1.68 4.27
CA HIS A 158 12.97 -0.70 4.89
C HIS A 158 11.75 -1.43 5.47
N SER A 159 11.43 -1.13 6.73
CA SER A 159 10.25 -1.62 7.42
C SER A 159 9.60 -0.49 8.22
N ILE A 160 8.34 -0.68 8.57
CA ILE A 160 7.60 0.27 9.41
C ILE A 160 6.45 -0.44 10.12
N ASN A 161 6.16 -0.03 11.35
CA ASN A 161 4.94 -0.42 12.04
C ASN A 161 4.05 0.81 12.27
N PRO A 162 3.06 1.10 11.42
CA PRO A 162 2.16 2.24 11.59
C PRO A 162 1.22 2.10 12.80
N TYR A 163 1.13 0.92 13.41
CA TYR A 163 0.36 0.70 14.64
C TYR A 163 1.12 1.12 15.90
N SER A 164 2.44 1.30 15.80
CA SER A 164 3.32 1.57 16.95
C SER A 164 3.05 2.92 17.62
N ASN A 165 3.05 4.01 16.85
CA ASN A 165 2.90 5.37 17.36
C ASN A 165 2.33 6.31 16.29
N ARG A 166 1.95 7.52 16.71
CA ARG A 166 1.34 8.56 15.86
C ARG A 166 2.22 8.95 14.67
N GLU A 167 3.52 9.11 14.89
CA GLU A 167 4.46 9.55 13.86
C GLU A 167 4.70 8.44 12.83
N SER A 168 4.88 7.19 13.25
CA SER A 168 4.93 6.02 12.35
C SER A 168 3.69 5.91 11.47
N ARG A 169 2.50 6.13 12.03
CA ARG A 169 1.26 6.19 11.26
C ARG A 169 1.28 7.28 10.20
N ILE A 170 1.80 8.47 10.53
CA ILE A 170 1.91 9.59 9.60
C ILE A 170 2.96 9.29 8.53
N LEU A 171 4.13 8.77 8.91
CA LEU A 171 5.19 8.38 7.97
C LEU A 171 4.72 7.32 6.98
N PHE A 172 3.84 6.40 7.39
CA PHE A 172 3.25 5.43 6.47
C PHE A 172 2.43 6.04 5.33
N SER A 173 2.00 7.31 5.45
CA SER A 173 1.40 8.04 4.32
C SER A 173 2.38 8.32 3.17
N THR A 174 3.69 8.29 3.43
CA THR A 174 4.73 8.45 2.39
C THR A 174 5.04 7.15 1.66
N TRP A 175 4.65 6.00 2.24
CA TRP A 175 4.76 4.69 1.59
C TRP A 175 3.71 4.57 0.48
N ASN A 176 4.07 3.97 -0.65
CA ASN A 176 3.24 3.89 -1.84
C ASN A 176 2.84 2.45 -2.14
N LEU A 177 1.64 2.26 -2.68
CA LEU A 177 1.30 1.05 -3.45
C LEU A 177 1.60 1.36 -4.91
N ASP A 178 2.85 1.10 -5.31
CA ASP A 178 3.38 1.44 -6.63
C ASP A 178 2.98 0.41 -7.67
N HIS A 179 2.55 0.86 -8.85
CA HIS A 179 2.13 0.00 -9.94
C HIS A 179 3.34 -0.48 -10.73
N ILE A 180 3.61 -1.79 -10.77
CA ILE A 180 4.73 -2.37 -11.54
C ILE A 180 4.56 -2.00 -13.02
N ILE A 181 3.43 -2.37 -13.63
CA ILE A 181 2.98 -1.83 -14.92
C ILE A 181 2.20 -0.55 -14.64
N GLU A 182 2.76 0.59 -15.04
CA GLU A 182 2.25 1.91 -14.67
C GLU A 182 0.79 2.13 -15.09
N LYS A 183 -0.05 2.45 -14.10
CA LYS A 183 -1.48 2.72 -14.30
C LYS A 183 -1.74 3.79 -15.37
N LYS A 184 -1.17 4.98 -15.21
CA LYS A 184 -1.46 6.14 -16.09
C LYS A 184 -0.76 6.08 -17.44
N ARG A 185 0.44 5.49 -17.49
CA ARG A 185 1.26 5.46 -18.71
C ARG A 185 1.00 4.23 -19.59
N ALA A 186 0.59 3.10 -19.00
CA ALA A 186 0.39 1.85 -19.74
C ALA A 186 -1.05 1.31 -19.58
N VAL A 187 -1.49 1.00 -18.37
CA VAL A 187 -2.70 0.18 -18.16
C VAL A 187 -3.99 0.88 -18.62
N VAL A 188 -4.20 2.14 -18.22
CA VAL A 188 -5.41 2.89 -18.56
C VAL A 188 -5.49 3.25 -20.05
N PRO A 189 -4.42 3.77 -20.69
CA PRO A 189 -4.40 3.96 -22.14
C PRO A 189 -4.65 2.66 -22.92
N GLU A 190 -4.05 1.54 -22.49
CA GLU A 190 -4.25 0.25 -23.15
C GLU A 190 -5.72 -0.22 -23.04
N LEU A 191 -6.36 -0.07 -21.87
CA LEU A 191 -7.77 -0.39 -21.71
C LEU A 191 -8.65 0.44 -22.67
N ALA A 192 -8.40 1.74 -22.76
CA ALA A 192 -9.14 2.63 -23.64
C ALA A 192 -8.99 2.22 -25.13
N GLU A 193 -7.76 1.91 -25.55
CA GLU A 193 -7.49 1.47 -26.91
C GLU A 193 -8.07 0.08 -27.20
N ALA A 194 -8.00 -0.85 -26.24
CA ALA A 194 -8.57 -2.18 -26.36
C ALA A 194 -10.08 -2.14 -26.55
N VAL A 195 -10.78 -1.23 -25.85
CA VAL A 195 -12.23 -1.02 -26.00
C VAL A 195 -12.56 -0.44 -27.38
N LYS A 196 -11.75 0.49 -27.89
CA LYS A 196 -11.94 1.12 -29.20
C LYS A 196 -11.71 0.15 -30.37
N THR A 197 -10.66 -0.68 -30.29
CA THR A 197 -10.20 -1.57 -31.37
C THR A 197 -10.67 -3.01 -31.22
N ARG A 198 -11.65 -3.26 -30.34
CA ARG A 198 -12.09 -4.61 -30.00
C ARG A 198 -12.59 -5.44 -31.18
N ASP A 199 -13.13 -4.82 -32.23
CA ASP A 199 -13.58 -5.51 -33.46
C ASP A 199 -14.41 -6.78 -33.17
N GLY A 200 -15.46 -6.61 -32.36
CA GLY A 200 -16.34 -7.70 -31.91
C GLY A 200 -15.77 -8.63 -30.83
N ARG A 201 -14.51 -8.49 -30.42
CA ARG A 201 -13.94 -9.20 -29.26
C ARG A 201 -14.44 -8.62 -27.94
N GLU A 202 -14.47 -9.46 -26.92
CA GLU A 202 -14.79 -9.04 -25.55
C GLU A 202 -13.50 -8.70 -24.80
N VAL A 203 -13.42 -7.50 -24.25
CA VAL A 203 -12.29 -7.07 -23.41
C VAL A 203 -12.32 -7.84 -22.09
N ASN A 204 -11.20 -8.42 -21.70
CA ASN A 204 -11.01 -9.08 -20.42
C ASN A 204 -10.78 -8.03 -19.32
N TRP A 205 -11.86 -7.43 -18.84
CA TRP A 205 -11.77 -6.37 -17.83
C TRP A 205 -11.17 -6.87 -16.50
N GLU A 206 -11.30 -8.17 -16.19
CA GLU A 206 -10.71 -8.75 -14.98
C GLU A 206 -9.18 -8.67 -14.99
N TYR A 207 -8.54 -8.79 -16.16
CA TYR A 207 -7.10 -8.60 -16.29
C TYR A 207 -6.68 -7.17 -15.94
N PHE A 208 -7.39 -6.18 -16.47
CA PHE A 208 -7.13 -4.78 -16.13
C PHE A 208 -7.44 -4.48 -14.66
N TYR A 209 -8.47 -5.11 -14.09
CA TYR A 209 -8.79 -4.99 -12.67
C TYR A 209 -7.61 -5.44 -11.79
N GLN A 210 -7.00 -6.59 -12.11
CA GLN A 210 -5.81 -7.09 -11.42
C GLN A 210 -4.68 -6.06 -11.50
N LEU A 211 -4.37 -5.58 -12.72
CA LEU A 211 -3.32 -4.58 -12.89
C LEU A 211 -3.58 -3.26 -12.15
N LEU A 212 -4.84 -2.84 -12.03
CA LEU A 212 -5.17 -1.54 -11.46
C LEU A 212 -5.27 -1.55 -9.94
N PHE A 213 -5.71 -2.65 -9.33
CA PHE A 213 -6.21 -2.63 -7.96
C PHE A 213 -5.69 -3.74 -7.04
N THR A 214 -4.95 -4.72 -7.56
CA THR A 214 -4.47 -5.86 -6.75
C THR A 214 -2.97 -5.88 -6.60
N VAL A 215 -2.49 -6.62 -5.62
CA VAL A 215 -1.06 -6.89 -5.36
C VAL A 215 -0.39 -7.70 -6.47
N ASP A 216 -1.15 -8.18 -7.47
CA ASP A 216 -0.58 -8.77 -8.69
C ASP A 216 0.27 -7.74 -9.48
N ASN A 217 -0.04 -6.46 -9.32
CA ASN A 217 0.69 -5.36 -9.97
C ASN A 217 1.01 -4.20 -9.01
N LEU A 218 0.67 -4.31 -7.72
CA LEU A 218 0.96 -3.30 -6.70
C LEU A 218 2.06 -3.78 -5.77
N LYS A 219 3.12 -2.98 -5.62
CA LYS A 219 4.17 -3.18 -4.61
C LYS A 219 4.07 -2.12 -3.52
N LEU A 220 4.03 -2.54 -2.27
CA LEU A 220 4.18 -1.64 -1.13
C LEU A 220 5.65 -1.24 -0.98
N VAL A 221 5.94 0.05 -1.21
CA VAL A 221 7.31 0.57 -1.24
C VAL A 221 7.48 1.79 -0.34
N HIS A 222 8.61 1.83 0.37
CA HIS A 222 9.09 3.04 1.01
C HIS A 222 9.35 4.12 -0.04
N ILE A 223 9.19 5.41 0.31
CA ILE A 223 9.34 6.53 -0.64
C ILE A 223 10.68 6.54 -1.37
N ALA A 224 11.77 6.11 -0.71
CA ALA A 224 13.09 6.01 -1.33
C ALA A 224 13.22 4.86 -2.35
N CYS A 225 12.32 3.87 -2.32
CA CYS A 225 12.26 2.78 -3.28
C CYS A 225 11.24 3.02 -4.40
N HIS A 226 10.43 4.08 -4.30
CA HIS A 226 9.48 4.47 -5.33
C HIS A 226 10.19 5.23 -6.46
N LYS A 227 10.61 4.51 -7.50
CA LYS A 227 11.27 5.08 -8.67
C LYS A 227 10.24 5.82 -9.52
N LYS A 228 10.36 7.16 -9.62
CA LYS A 228 9.47 7.98 -10.45
C LYS A 228 9.82 7.98 -11.95
N THR A 229 10.83 7.22 -12.35
CA THR A 229 11.20 7.01 -13.75
C THR A 229 10.11 6.24 -14.49
N ASN A 230 10.17 6.20 -15.83
CA ASN A 230 9.29 5.30 -16.59
C ASN A 230 9.69 3.84 -16.29
N HIS A 231 8.69 2.98 -16.08
CA HIS A 231 8.92 1.56 -15.81
C HIS A 231 9.22 0.79 -17.09
N ASN A 232 8.83 1.32 -18.25
CA ASN A 232 8.99 0.71 -19.58
C ASN A 232 8.39 -0.71 -19.66
N LEU A 233 7.34 -0.97 -18.89
CA LEU A 233 6.59 -2.22 -18.91
C LEU A 233 5.24 -2.01 -19.60
N SER A 234 4.80 -3.02 -20.34
CA SER A 234 3.54 -3.01 -21.10
C SER A 234 2.60 -4.11 -20.64
N CYS A 235 1.31 -3.93 -20.86
CA CYS A 235 0.33 -4.99 -20.67
C CYS A 235 0.64 -6.21 -21.56
N ASP A 236 0.38 -7.40 -21.01
CA ASP A 236 0.41 -8.67 -21.72
C ASP A 236 -0.73 -8.71 -22.75
N LYS A 237 -0.34 -8.59 -24.02
CA LYS A 237 -1.26 -8.51 -25.16
C LYS A 237 -2.14 -9.75 -25.29
N THR A 238 -1.70 -10.91 -24.77
CA THR A 238 -2.46 -12.17 -24.85
C THR A 238 -3.63 -12.21 -23.87
N LYS A 239 -3.63 -11.35 -22.85
CA LYS A 239 -4.65 -11.32 -21.79
C LYS A 239 -5.69 -10.20 -21.95
N ILE A 240 -5.51 -9.30 -22.92
CA ILE A 240 -6.37 -8.12 -23.14
C ILE A 240 -7.81 -8.51 -23.49
N TYR A 241 -7.99 -9.57 -24.30
CA TYR A 241 -9.29 -10.04 -24.74
C TYR A 241 -9.59 -11.42 -24.19
N ARG A 242 -10.87 -11.72 -23.94
CA ARG A 242 -11.29 -13.06 -23.51
C ARG A 242 -11.08 -14.05 -24.65
N LYS A 243 -10.64 -15.27 -24.31
CA LYS A 243 -10.55 -16.37 -25.28
C LYS A 243 -11.96 -16.67 -25.80
N ARG A 244 -12.11 -16.80 -27.13
CA ARG A 244 -13.35 -17.28 -27.74
C ARG A 244 -13.60 -18.70 -27.20
N LYS A 245 -14.78 -18.94 -26.61
CA LYS A 245 -15.21 -20.32 -26.30
C LYS A 245 -15.25 -21.08 -27.63
N GLN A 246 -14.36 -22.05 -27.83
CA GLN A 246 -14.51 -23.00 -28.92
C GLN A 246 -15.72 -23.87 -28.58
N ASN A 247 -16.86 -23.58 -29.19
CA ASN A 247 -17.94 -24.57 -29.26
C ASN A 247 -17.42 -25.69 -30.16
N HIS A 248 -16.81 -26.71 -29.58
CA HIS A 248 -16.69 -28.00 -30.25
C HIS A 248 -18.12 -28.50 -30.49
N LYS A 249 -18.63 -28.27 -31.71
CA LYS A 249 -19.74 -29.07 -32.22
C LYS A 249 -19.17 -30.48 -32.35
N ILE A 250 -19.53 -31.36 -31.42
CA ILE A 250 -19.44 -32.80 -31.64
C ILE A 250 -20.44 -33.08 -32.76
N SER A 251 -19.91 -33.34 -33.97
CA SER A 251 -20.67 -33.96 -35.06
C SER A 251 -20.74 -35.45 -34.85
#